data_AF-A0A4Q9KF48-F1
#
_entry.id   AF-A0A4Q9KF48-F1
#
_cell.length_a   1.000
_cell.length_b   1.000
_cell.length_c   1.000
_cell.angle_alpha   90.00
_cell.angle_beta   90.00
_cell.angle_gamma   90.00
#
_symmetry.space_group_name_H-M   'P 1'
#
loop_
_entity.id
_entity.type
_entity.pdbx_description
1 polymer ?
#
loop_
_entity_poly.entity_id
_entity_poly.type
_entity_poly.pdbx_seq_one_letter_code
_entity_poly.pdbx_strand_id
1 'polypeptide(L)'
;MSNAHLRGAIVRAAGSMGSLAATDPFPGLTHGKGTYLTATFVKDAASVANPPPEPPQLHLTDVVGFDRAHGVLLTVTDNSEPGRTGGFMAWLERAYGKATTTRSWPTVQRLAARLSD
;
A
#
# COMPACT_ATOMS: atom_id res chain seq x y z
N MET A 1 -13.98 26.98 -13.27
CA MET A 1 -13.52 26.57 -11.92
C MET A 1 -12.21 25.83 -12.07
N SER A 2 -11.14 26.36 -11.48
CA SER A 2 -9.77 25.90 -11.68
C SER A 2 -9.53 24.59 -10.94
N ASN A 3 -9.22 23.50 -11.66
CA ASN A 3 -8.75 22.26 -11.05
C ASN A 3 -7.31 22.46 -10.58
N ALA A 4 -7.13 22.56 -9.26
CA ALA A 4 -5.81 22.61 -8.64
C ALA A 4 -5.03 21.33 -8.99
N HIS A 5 -3.89 21.52 -9.64
CA HIS A 5 -3.00 20.45 -10.09
C HIS A 5 -2.16 19.94 -8.90
N LEU A 6 -2.71 19.04 -8.10
CA LEU A 6 -1.93 18.34 -7.06
C LEU A 6 -0.98 17.35 -7.73
N ARG A 7 0.25 17.78 -8.01
CA ARG A 7 1.33 16.91 -8.51
C ARG A 7 1.66 15.87 -7.44
N GLY A 8 1.15 14.64 -7.61
CA GLY A 8 1.57 13.47 -6.83
C GLY A 8 0.62 12.99 -5.72
N ALA A 9 -0.54 13.62 -5.53
CA ALA A 9 -1.53 13.12 -4.58
C ALA A 9 -2.42 12.04 -5.24
N ILE A 10 -2.45 10.84 -4.67
CA ILE A 10 -3.47 9.84 -5.00
C ILE A 10 -4.73 10.23 -4.22
N VAL A 11 -5.71 10.81 -4.92
CA VAL A 11 -7.02 11.16 -4.35
C VAL A 11 -7.94 9.93 -4.48
N ARG A 12 -8.59 9.54 -3.37
CA ARG A 12 -9.57 8.45 -3.31
C ARG A 12 -10.83 8.94 -2.61
N ALA A 13 -11.99 8.37 -2.97
CA ALA A 13 -13.26 8.70 -2.33
C ALA A 13 -13.27 8.23 -0.86
N ALA A 14 -13.87 9.00 0.05
CA ALA A 14 -13.89 8.72 1.49
C ALA A 14 -14.32 7.28 1.86
N GLY A 15 -15.39 6.77 1.24
CA GLY A 15 -15.91 5.42 1.51
C GLY A 15 -14.94 4.28 1.20
N SER A 16 -13.95 4.50 0.33
CA SER A 16 -12.97 3.46 -0.05
C SER A 16 -12.00 3.08 1.08
N MET A 17 -11.67 4.03 1.97
CA MET A 17 -10.71 3.76 3.03
C MET A 17 -11.34 3.08 4.24
N GLY A 18 -12.62 3.35 4.52
CA GLY A 18 -13.37 2.63 5.54
C GLY A 18 -13.49 1.14 5.22
N SER A 19 -13.89 0.80 3.98
CA SER A 19 -14.00 -0.61 3.54
C SER A 19 -12.66 -1.33 3.56
N LEU A 20 -11.57 -0.67 3.16
CA LEU A 20 -10.23 -1.25 3.21
C LEU A 20 -9.78 -1.50 4.66
N ALA A 21 -10.02 -0.55 5.57
CA ALA A 21 -9.64 -0.72 6.98
C ALA A 21 -10.41 -1.85 7.67
N ALA A 22 -11.66 -2.08 7.26
CA ALA A 22 -12.51 -3.13 7.81
C ALA A 22 -12.08 -4.56 7.43
N THR A 23 -11.21 -4.74 6.42
CA THR A 23 -10.77 -6.09 6.01
C THR A 23 -9.77 -6.73 6.96
N ASP A 24 -9.25 -5.99 7.95
CA ASP A 24 -8.17 -6.39 8.86
C ASP A 24 -7.08 -7.25 8.18
N PRO A 25 -6.31 -6.68 7.24
CA PRO A 25 -5.38 -7.44 6.41
C PRO A 25 -4.11 -7.91 7.14
N PHE A 26 -3.95 -7.56 8.42
CA PHE A 26 -2.77 -7.89 9.22
C PHE A 26 -3.16 -8.50 10.58
N PRO A 27 -3.93 -9.60 10.59
CA PRO A 27 -4.49 -10.14 11.82
C PRO A 27 -3.39 -10.57 12.78
N GLY A 28 -3.43 -10.05 14.02
CA GLY A 28 -2.46 -10.38 15.07
C GLY A 28 -1.05 -9.78 14.87
N LEU A 29 -0.81 -8.99 13.84
CA LEU A 29 0.47 -8.32 13.61
C LEU A 29 0.47 -6.89 14.15
N THR A 30 1.63 -6.44 14.63
CA THR A 30 1.83 -5.06 15.10
C THR A 30 2.86 -4.36 14.24
N HIS A 31 2.53 -3.16 13.75
CA HIS A 31 3.48 -2.32 13.03
C HIS A 31 4.55 -1.78 13.97
N GLY A 32 5.83 -1.90 13.61
CA GLY A 32 6.95 -1.42 14.41
C GLY A 32 8.26 -1.39 13.62
N LYS A 33 9.36 -0.97 14.25
CA LYS A 33 10.67 -0.80 13.57
C LYS A 33 11.19 -2.08 12.90
N GLY A 34 10.89 -3.25 13.47
CA GLY A 34 11.25 -4.57 12.91
C GLY A 34 10.19 -5.18 11.99
N THR A 35 8.98 -4.62 11.93
CA THR A 35 7.88 -5.17 11.14
C THR A 35 7.05 -4.05 10.55
N TYR A 36 7.21 -3.79 9.25
CA TYR A 36 6.42 -2.79 8.55
C TYR A 36 5.19 -3.42 7.92
N LEU A 37 4.03 -3.07 8.47
CA LEU A 37 2.72 -3.28 7.85
C LEU A 37 2.41 -2.07 6.96
N THR A 38 2.30 -2.27 5.65
CA THR A 38 2.09 -1.16 4.72
C THR A 38 1.01 -1.40 3.68
N ALA A 39 0.39 -0.31 3.24
CA ALA A 39 -0.49 -0.25 2.10
C ALA A 39 0.16 0.61 1.02
N THR A 40 0.34 0.04 -0.17
CA THR A 40 0.86 0.74 -1.34
C THR A 40 -0.27 0.97 -2.33
N PHE A 41 -0.66 2.24 -2.47
CA PHE A 41 -1.69 2.69 -3.38
C PHE A 41 -1.10 2.93 -4.77
N VAL A 42 -1.67 2.31 -5.80
CA VAL A 42 -1.26 2.51 -7.20
C VAL A 42 -2.16 3.56 -7.86
N LYS A 43 -1.58 4.52 -8.60
CA LYS A 43 -2.35 5.63 -9.16
C LYS A 43 -3.47 5.16 -10.11
N ASP A 44 -3.15 4.20 -10.97
CA ASP A 44 -4.07 3.67 -11.98
C ASP A 44 -4.47 2.22 -11.65
N ALA A 45 -5.39 2.07 -10.70
CA ALA A 45 -5.88 0.76 -10.26
C ALA A 45 -6.53 -0.04 -11.41
N ALA A 46 -7.14 0.64 -12.39
CA ALA A 46 -7.78 0.01 -13.54
C ALA A 46 -6.76 -0.57 -14.54
N SER A 47 -5.58 0.03 -14.65
CA SER A 47 -4.47 -0.53 -15.45
C SER A 47 -3.83 -1.77 -14.84
N VAL A 48 -4.02 -2.00 -13.53
CA VAL A 48 -3.54 -3.18 -12.81
C VAL A 48 -4.56 -4.30 -12.92
N ALA A 49 -4.85 -4.72 -14.16
CA ALA A 49 -5.81 -5.79 -14.44
C ALA A 49 -5.39 -7.15 -13.85
N ASN A 50 -4.11 -7.32 -13.49
CA ASN A 50 -3.58 -8.50 -12.79
C ASN A 50 -2.56 -8.06 -11.73
N PRO A 51 -2.47 -8.74 -10.56
CA PRO A 51 -1.32 -8.56 -9.71
C PRO A 51 -0.06 -8.91 -10.53
N PRO A 52 1.03 -8.13 -10.41
CA PRO A 52 2.31 -8.47 -11.02
C PRO A 52 2.74 -9.88 -10.57
N PRO A 53 3.50 -10.60 -11.39
CA PRO A 53 4.04 -11.90 -11.02
C PRO A 53 4.77 -11.80 -9.69
N GLU A 54 4.63 -12.86 -8.90
CA GLU A 54 5.15 -13.00 -7.55
C GLU A 54 6.56 -12.41 -7.45
N PRO A 55 6.82 -11.51 -6.49
CA PRO A 55 8.14 -10.92 -6.38
C PRO A 55 9.19 -12.03 -6.26
N PRO A 56 10.31 -11.97 -7.00
CA PRO A 56 11.34 -12.98 -6.88
C PRO A 56 11.86 -12.98 -5.45
N GLN A 57 11.46 -14.01 -4.68
CA GLN A 57 11.92 -14.36 -3.33
C GLN A 57 12.42 -13.15 -2.54
N LEU A 58 11.54 -12.17 -2.34
CA LEU A 58 11.81 -11.09 -1.41
C LEU A 58 11.65 -11.68 -0.01
N HIS A 59 12.67 -12.36 0.48
CA HIS A 59 12.67 -13.10 1.76
C HIS A 59 12.31 -12.25 3.00
N LEU A 60 12.16 -10.94 2.82
CA LEU A 60 11.82 -9.98 3.85
C LEU A 60 10.50 -9.26 3.60
N THR A 61 9.78 -9.52 2.50
CA THR A 61 8.51 -8.84 2.23
C THR A 61 7.50 -9.80 1.63
N ASP A 62 6.47 -10.08 2.42
CA ASP A 62 5.33 -10.87 2.02
C ASP A 62 4.21 -9.95 1.52
N VAL A 63 3.64 -10.31 0.37
CA VAL A 63 2.39 -9.72 -0.12
C VAL A 63 1.25 -10.52 0.52
N VAL A 64 0.53 -9.89 1.44
CA VAL A 64 -0.56 -10.54 2.18
C VAL A 64 -1.93 -10.29 1.53
N GLY A 65 -2.01 -9.36 0.59
CA GLY A 65 -3.24 -9.10 -0.14
C GLY A 65 -3.11 -8.06 -1.25
N PHE A 66 -4.08 -8.08 -2.16
CA PHE A 66 -4.27 -7.04 -3.16
C PHE A 66 -5.74 -6.66 -3.25
N ASP A 67 -6.06 -5.44 -2.84
CA ASP A 67 -7.39 -4.86 -3.00
C ASP A 67 -7.53 -4.28 -4.40
N ARG A 68 -8.19 -5.04 -5.28
CA ARG A 68 -8.44 -4.65 -6.67
C ARG A 68 -9.36 -3.44 -6.79
N ALA A 69 -10.33 -3.30 -5.90
CA ALA A 69 -11.30 -2.20 -5.97
C ALA A 69 -10.62 -0.84 -5.78
N HIS A 70 -9.53 -0.82 -4.99
CA HIS A 70 -8.82 0.40 -4.64
C HIS A 70 -7.39 0.49 -5.21
N GLY A 71 -6.90 -0.60 -5.82
CA GLY A 71 -5.52 -0.73 -6.29
C GLY A 71 -4.53 -0.62 -5.15
N VAL A 72 -4.72 -1.43 -4.11
CA VAL A 72 -3.88 -1.38 -2.90
C VAL A 72 -3.18 -2.70 -2.69
N LEU A 73 -1.86 -2.66 -2.71
CA LEU A 73 -1.01 -3.78 -2.31
C LEU A 73 -0.77 -3.73 -0.80
N LEU A 74 -1.06 -4.83 -0.13
CA LEU A 74 -0.91 -4.99 1.32
C LEU A 74 0.30 -5.87 1.58
N THR A 75 1.27 -5.35 2.34
CA THR A 75 2.53 -6.06 2.58
C THR A 75 2.96 -6.04 4.04
N VAL A 76 3.62 -7.12 4.42
CA VAL A 76 4.34 -7.28 5.68
C VAL A 76 5.82 -7.33 5.33
N THR A 77 6.61 -6.44 5.91
CA THR A 77 8.04 -6.39 5.67
C THR A 77 8.81 -6.60 6.97
N ASP A 78 9.66 -7.62 7.01
CA ASP A 78 10.70 -7.74 8.02
C ASP A 78 11.73 -6.63 7.76
N ASN A 79 11.82 -5.72 8.73
CA ASN A 79 12.72 -4.58 8.72
C ASN A 79 13.66 -4.61 9.93
N SER A 80 13.93 -5.80 10.48
CA SER A 80 14.89 -6.00 11.58
C SER A 80 16.31 -5.57 11.20
N GLU A 81 16.66 -5.66 9.91
CA GLU A 81 17.95 -5.24 9.35
C GLU A 81 17.76 -4.09 8.34
N PRO A 82 18.12 -2.84 8.70
CA PRO A 82 17.99 -1.69 7.81
C PRO A 82 18.73 -1.87 6.48
N GLY A 83 18.11 -1.43 5.38
CA GLY A 83 18.74 -1.41 4.04
C GLY A 83 18.54 -2.70 3.22
N ARG A 84 17.97 -3.76 3.79
CA ARG A 84 17.76 -5.03 3.06
C ARG A 84 16.48 -5.10 2.23
N THR A 85 15.61 -4.12 2.33
CA THR A 85 14.31 -4.08 1.62
C THR A 85 14.38 -3.39 0.25
N GLY A 86 15.57 -2.99 -0.21
CA GLY A 86 15.75 -2.27 -1.48
C GLY A 86 15.25 -3.02 -2.72
N GLY A 87 15.36 -4.36 -2.72
CA GLY A 87 14.83 -5.20 -3.80
C GLY A 87 13.31 -5.10 -3.96
N PHE A 88 12.57 -4.97 -2.85
CA PHE A 88 11.11 -4.79 -2.87
C PHE A 88 10.72 -3.46 -3.49
N MET A 89 11.41 -2.38 -3.14
CA MET A 89 11.12 -1.05 -3.71
C MET A 89 11.40 -1.01 -5.22
N ALA A 90 12.49 -1.63 -5.68
CA ALA A 90 12.78 -1.74 -7.11
C ALA A 90 11.73 -2.58 -7.86
N TRP A 91 11.24 -3.65 -7.23
CA TRP A 91 10.15 -4.46 -7.78
C TRP A 91 8.84 -3.66 -7.86
N LEU A 92 8.45 -2.93 -6.81
CA LEU A 92 7.25 -2.09 -6.78
C LEU A 92 7.26 -1.07 -7.91
N GLU A 93 8.38 -0.39 -8.11
CA GLU A 93 8.54 0.59 -9.19
C GLU A 93 8.43 -0.06 -10.58
N ARG A 94 9.04 -1.23 -10.78
CA ARG A 94 8.94 -1.95 -12.05
C ARG A 94 7.52 -2.46 -12.33
N ALA A 95 6.82 -2.92 -11.30
CA ALA A 95 5.49 -3.49 -11.42
C ALA A 95 4.39 -2.43 -11.62
N TYR A 96 4.48 -1.30 -10.93
CA TYR A 96 3.39 -0.31 -10.85
C TYR A 96 3.81 1.09 -11.31
N GLY A 97 5.06 1.25 -11.74
CA GLY A 97 5.64 2.54 -12.09
C GLY A 97 5.97 3.40 -10.86
N LYS A 98 6.41 4.63 -11.15
CA LYS A 98 6.81 5.61 -10.12
C LYS A 98 5.65 6.29 -9.41
N ALA A 99 4.42 6.09 -9.88
CA ALA A 99 3.23 6.75 -9.38
C ALA A 99 2.51 5.89 -8.33
N THR A 100 3.25 5.51 -7.28
CA THR A 100 2.72 4.80 -6.12
C THR A 100 2.82 5.66 -4.88
N THR A 101 2.00 5.39 -3.88
CA THR A 101 2.12 6.00 -2.55
C THR A 101 2.05 4.91 -1.50
N THR A 102 3.11 4.74 -0.72
CA THR A 102 3.13 3.80 0.39
C THR A 102 2.86 4.54 1.71
N ARG A 103 2.01 3.95 2.55
CA ARG A 103 1.69 4.42 3.90
C ARG A 103 1.72 3.24 4.87
N SER A 104 2.10 3.51 6.12
CA SER A 104 1.98 2.52 7.19
C SER A 104 0.51 2.24 7.48
N TRP A 105 0.19 1.00 7.90
CA TRP A 105 -1.17 0.62 8.24
C TRP A 105 -1.82 1.51 9.32
N PRO A 106 -1.13 1.89 10.42
CA PRO A 106 -1.68 2.85 11.39
C PRO A 106 -2.01 4.22 10.78
N THR A 107 -1.34 4.61 9.71
CA THR A 107 -1.68 5.84 8.99
C THR A 107 -2.94 5.67 8.17
N VAL A 108 -3.11 4.53 7.48
CA VAL A 108 -4.35 4.21 6.75
C VAL A 108 -5.55 4.20 7.70
N GLN A 109 -5.43 3.51 8.85
CA GLN A 109 -6.49 3.46 9.86
C GLN A 109 -6.89 4.86 10.35
N ARG A 110 -5.91 5.72 10.65
CA ARG A 110 -6.17 7.12 11.06
C ARG A 110 -6.86 7.94 9.96
N LEU A 111 -6.47 7.73 8.70
CA LEU A 111 -7.11 8.41 7.58
C LEU A 111 -8.55 7.93 7.36
N ALA A 112 -8.81 6.62 7.49
CA ALA A 112 -10.15 6.05 7.38
C ALA A 112 -11.09 6.61 8.46
N ALA A 113 -10.61 6.71 9.70
CA ALA A 113 -11.38 7.32 10.80
C ALA A 113 -11.77 8.77 10.49
N ARG A 114 -10.82 9.59 10.03
CA ARG A 114 -11.07 11.02 9.70
C ARG A 114 -12.04 11.25 8.54
N LEU A 115 -12.22 10.28 7.66
CA LEU A 115 -13.11 10.38 6.50
C LEU A 115 -14.50 9.80 6.76
N SER A 116 -14.71 9.24 7.95
CA SER A 116 -15.98 8.68 8.39
C SER A 116 -16.74 9.62 9.35
N ASP A 117 -16.13 10.75 9.71
CA ASP A 117 -16.70 11.87 10.48
C ASP A 117 -17.20 12.97 9.52
#